data_AF-E1JZ35-F1
#
_entry.id   AF-E1JZ35-F1
#
_cell.length_a   1.000
_cell.length_b   1.000
_cell.length_c   1.000
_cell.angle_alpha   90.00
_cell.angle_beta   90.00
_cell.angle_gamma   90.00
#
_symmetry.space_group_name_H-M   'P 1'
#
loop_
_entity.id
_entity.type
_entity.pdbx_description
1 polymer ?
#
loop_
_entity_poly.entity_id
_entity_poly.type
_entity_poly.pdbx_seq_one_letter_code
_entity_poly.pdbx_strand_id
1 'polypeptide(L)' 'MGNLAHYLGMVNKAQIYQDLVFLRNRIFDAMEAELTEDEVETVKRTWTDRAKDESVPVVPAGQVRER' A
#
# COMPACT_ATOMS: atom_id res chain seq x y z
N MET A 1 -14.13 -13.22 3.17
CA MET A 1 -13.09 -12.20 3.43
C MET A 1 -13.48 -10.99 2.61
N GLY A 2 -13.84 -9.87 3.26
CA GLY A 2 -14.37 -8.68 2.57
C GLY A 2 -13.28 -7.86 1.88
N ASN A 3 -13.71 -6.88 1.07
CA ASN A 3 -12.84 -6.00 0.29
C ASN A 3 -11.82 -5.26 1.17
N LEU A 4 -12.21 -4.82 2.38
CA LEU A 4 -11.28 -4.20 3.34
C LEU A 4 -10.07 -5.10 3.66
N ALA A 5 -10.31 -6.37 4.00
CA ALA A 5 -9.25 -7.30 4.37
C ALA A 5 -8.29 -7.58 3.20
N HIS A 6 -8.80 -7.54 1.97
CA HIS A 6 -7.98 -7.65 0.76
C HIS A 6 -7.00 -6.48 0.65
N TYR A 7 -7.49 -5.24 0.72
CA TYR A 7 -6.65 -4.05 0.58
C TYR A 7 -5.64 -3.90 1.74
N LEU A 8 -6.05 -4.16 2.98
CA LEU A 8 -5.12 -4.20 4.13
C LEU A 8 -4.04 -5.27 3.92
N GLY A 9 -4.40 -6.41 3.36
CA GLY A 9 -3.45 -7.46 3.00
C GLY A 9 -2.43 -7.00 1.96
N MET A 10 -2.82 -6.20 0.96
CA MET A 10 -1.90 -5.65 -0.03
C MET A 10 -0.91 -4.67 0.60
N VAL A 11 -1.39 -3.77 1.46
CA VAL A 11 -0.54 -2.79 2.18
C VAL A 11 0.48 -3.50 3.07
N ASN A 12 0.05 -4.50 3.84
CA ASN A 12 0.95 -5.24 4.74
C ASN A 12 1.99 -6.09 4.00
N LYS A 13 1.70 -6.50 2.76
CA LYS A 13 2.62 -7.28 1.92
C LYS A 13 3.62 -6.40 1.15
N ALA A 14 3.48 -5.07 1.17
CA ALA A 14 4.44 -4.18 0.56
C ALA A 14 5.84 -4.38 1.16
N GLN A 15 6.79 -4.75 0.31
CA GLN A 15 8.16 -5.05 0.71
C GLN A 15 9.09 -3.86 0.50
N ILE A 16 8.75 -2.98 -0.45
CA ILE A 16 9.51 -1.76 -0.76
C ILE A 16 8.58 -0.56 -0.86
N TYR A 17 9.12 0.64 -0.71
CA TYR A 17 8.32 1.88 -0.77
C TYR A 17 7.62 2.05 -2.13
N GLN A 18 8.21 1.56 -3.22
CA GLN A 18 7.55 1.59 -4.54
C GLN A 18 6.26 0.77 -4.59
N ASP A 19 6.13 -0.31 -3.82
CA ASP A 19 4.88 -1.07 -3.76
C ASP A 19 3.78 -0.18 -3.16
N LEU A 20 4.09 0.55 -2.09
CA LEU A 20 3.18 1.49 -1.46
C LEU A 20 2.78 2.62 -2.43
N VAL A 21 3.73 3.16 -3.18
CA VAL A 21 3.46 4.19 -4.21
C VAL A 21 2.57 3.62 -5.32
N PHE A 22 2.81 2.39 -5.76
CA PHE A 22 1.97 1.71 -6.74
C PHE A 22 0.53 1.55 -6.23
N LEU A 23 0.36 1.07 -4.99
CA LEU A 23 -0.95 0.91 -4.37
C LEU A 23 -1.70 2.26 -4.32
N ARG A 24 -1.03 3.33 -3.85
CA ARG A 24 -1.64 4.66 -3.80
C ARG A 24 -2.09 5.14 -5.19
N ASN A 25 -1.27 4.94 -6.22
CA ASN A 25 -1.52 5.52 -7.53
C ASN A 25 -2.45 4.67 -8.43
N ARG A 26 -2.63 3.38 -8.13
CA ARG A 26 -3.34 2.44 -9.00
C ARG A 26 -4.54 1.76 -8.35
N ILE A 27 -4.56 1.69 -7.02
CA ILE A 27 -5.55 0.89 -6.28
C ILE A 27 -6.49 1.76 -5.44
N PHE A 28 -6.04 2.92 -4.95
CA PHE A 28 -6.86 3.76 -4.07
C PHE A 28 -8.17 4.22 -4.72
N ASP A 29 -8.16 4.61 -6.01
CA ASP A 29 -9.39 5.02 -6.70
C ASP A 29 -10.43 3.89 -6.76
N ALA A 30 -9.99 2.66 -7.01
CA ALA A 30 -10.87 1.49 -7.04
C ALA A 30 -11.38 1.14 -5.63
N MET A 31 -10.50 1.20 -4.64
CA MET A 31 -10.84 0.98 -3.23
C MET A 31 -11.89 1.99 -2.73
N GLU A 32 -11.75 3.27 -3.08
CA GLU A 32 -12.71 4.32 -2.72
C GLU A 32 -14.11 4.11 -3.32
N ALA A 33 -14.20 3.39 -4.45
CA ALA A 33 -15.48 3.02 -5.05
C ALA A 33 -16.12 1.76 -4.43
N GLU A 34 -15.32 0.92 -3.75
CA GLU A 34 -15.74 -0.39 -3.26
C GLU A 34 -15.95 -0.47 -1.74
N LEU A 35 -15.39 0.49 -0.98
CA LEU A 35 -15.39 0.51 0.47
C LEU A 35 -16.25 1.64 1.03
N THR A 36 -16.66 1.53 2.30
CA THR A 36 -17.21 2.68 3.02
C THR A 36 -16.12 3.69 3.37
N GLU A 37 -16.51 4.91 3.72
CA GLU A 37 -15.58 5.97 4.12
C GLU A 37 -14.68 5.55 5.31
N ASP A 38 -15.27 4.90 6.32
CA ASP A 38 -14.52 4.37 7.49
C ASP A 38 -13.50 3.30 7.09
N GLU A 39 -13.86 2.44 6.13
CA GLU A 39 -12.98 1.39 5.62
C GLU A 39 -11.85 1.98 4.78
N VAL A 40 -12.14 2.97 3.92
CA VAL A 40 -11.15 3.73 3.16
C VAL A 40 -10.16 4.42 4.10
N GLU A 41 -10.65 5.09 5.14
CA GLU A 41 -9.82 5.77 6.14
C GLU A 41 -8.89 4.75 6.82
N THR A 42 -9.43 3.59 7.19
CA THR A 42 -8.66 2.50 7.78
C THR A 42 -7.51 2.07 6.88
N VAL A 43 -7.75 1.83 5.58
CA VAL A 43 -6.68 1.46 4.64
C VAL A 43 -5.66 2.59 4.46
N LYS A 44 -6.11 3.85 4.32
CA LYS A 44 -5.23 5.01 4.18
C LYS A 44 -4.33 5.20 5.41
N ARG A 45 -4.86 4.96 6.60
CA ARG A 45 -4.10 5.00 7.85
C ARG A 45 -3.04 3.89 7.89
N THR A 46 -3.44 2.64 7.62
CA THR A 46 -2.49 1.51 7.56
C THR A 46 -1.40 1.74 6.52
N TRP A 47 -1.75 2.29 5.35
CA TRP A 47 -0.77 2.66 4.33
C TRP A 47 0.20 3.74 4.84
N THR A 48 -0.30 4.76 5.53
CA THR A 48 0.52 5.85 6.08
C THR A 48 1.48 5.33 7.15
N ASP A 49 1.00 4.46 8.03
CA ASP A 49 1.81 3.83 9.08
C ASP A 49 2.91 2.97 8.43
N ARG A 50 2.57 2.17 7.43
CA ARG A 50 3.55 1.36 6.69
C ARG A 50 4.52 2.20 5.86
N ALA A 51 4.10 3.34 5.34
CA ALA A 51 4.96 4.27 4.60
C ALA A 51 5.98 5.00 5.49
N LYS A 52 5.69 5.12 6.78
CA LYS A 52 6.59 5.68 7.80
C LYS A 52 7.48 4.63 8.47
N ASP A 53 7.22 3.36 8.20
CA ASP A 53 7.97 2.24 8.75
C ASP A 53 9.36 2.18 8.11
N GLU A 54 10.41 2.40 8.92
CA GLU A 54 11.80 2.36 8.48
C GLU A 54 12.24 0.98 7.98
N SER A 55 11.47 -0.09 8.27
CA SER A 55 11.69 -1.43 7.72
C SER A 55 11.27 -1.57 6.25
N VAL A 56 10.58 -0.58 5.68
CA VAL A 56 10.21 -0.54 4.26
C VAL A 56 11.30 0.21 3.49
N PRO A 57 12.25 -0.48 2.84
CA PRO A 57 13.32 0.17 2.12
C PRO A 57 12.79 1.02 0.97
N VAL A 58 13.36 2.21 0.84
CA VAL A 58 13.23 3.06 -0.35
C VAL A 58 14.32 2.64 -1.33
N VAL A 59 13.96 1.81 -2.31
CA VAL A 59 14.90 1.41 -3.36
C VAL A 59 14.82 2.47 -4.48
N PRO A 60 15.92 3.02 -4.99
CA PRO A 60 15.87 3.87 -6.19
C PRO A 60 15.40 3.05 -7.40
N ALA A 61 14.56 3.66 -8.25
CA ALA A 61 14.18 3.07 -9.54
C ALA A 61 15.43 3.00 -10.45
N GLY A 62 16.17 1.88 -10.37
CA GLY A 62 17.43 1.69 -11.09
C GLY A 62 18.40 0.72 -10.42
N GLN A 63 18.20 0.38 -9.15
CA GLN A 63 19.13 -0.49 -8.40
C GLN A 63 18.73 -1.97 -8.37
N VAL A 64 17.68 -2.36 -9.10
CA VAL A 64 17.28 -3.77 -9.24
C VAL A 64 17.93 -4.36 -10.49
N ARG A 65 19.21 -4.70 -10.39
CA ARG A 65 19.88 -5.91 -10.92
C ARG A 65 21.38 -5.68 -11.05
N GLU A 66 22.15 -6.31 -10.17
CA GLU A 66 23.26 -7.19 -10.58
C GLU A 66 23.34 -8.34 -9.56
N ARG A 67 22.84 -9.51 -9.97
CA ARG A 67 23.30 -10.82 -9.52
C ARG A 67 23.61 -11.64 -10.77
#